data_AF-A0A956H4I7-F1
#
_entry.id   AF-A0A956H4I7-F1
#
_cell.length_a   1.000
_cell.length_b   1.000
_cell.length_c   1.000
_cell.angle_alpha   90.00
_cell.angle_beta   90.00
_cell.angle_gamma   90.00
#
_symmetry.space_group_name_H-M   'P 1'
#
loop_
_entity.id
_entity.type
_entity.pdbx_description
1 polymer ?
#
loop_
_entity_poly.entity_id
_entity_poly.type
_entity_poly.pdbx_seq_one_letter_code
_entity_poly.pdbx_strand_id
1 'polypeptide(L)'
;MARKKTFPCGHRGKGNSCSRCAATEQSAEASKEATSTGDDDAAESDEDDKEKWRASFEDDPIDLHLLPNKNLVKRARMILDEVGKGAPWHQFNGKRLQHDRNVISVPLGRRYRILFRTDNGAPQPVQVLSHEAYNGTKPGRR
;
A
#
# COMPACT_ATOMS: atom_id res chain seq x y z
N MET A 1 19.68 -28.22 24.87
CA MET A 1 19.31 -27.21 23.84
C MET A 1 19.59 -27.79 22.46
N ALA A 2 18.58 -27.94 21.59
CA ALA A 2 18.78 -28.55 20.26
C ALA A 2 19.61 -27.65 19.32
N ARG A 3 20.70 -28.18 18.75
CA ARG A 3 21.58 -27.50 17.79
C ARG A 3 20.84 -27.28 16.46
N LYS A 4 20.95 -26.07 15.91
CA LYS A 4 20.42 -25.76 14.56
C LYS A 4 21.31 -26.42 13.51
N LYS A 5 20.72 -27.07 12.50
CA LYS A 5 21.44 -27.60 11.33
C LYS A 5 21.32 -26.62 10.16
N THR A 6 22.32 -26.62 9.27
CA THR A 6 22.28 -25.90 8.00
C THR A 6 21.66 -26.83 6.96
N PHE A 7 20.62 -26.38 6.27
CA PHE A 7 19.99 -27.11 5.17
C PHE A 7 20.79 -26.97 3.87
N PRO A 8 20.61 -27.86 2.88
CA PRO A 8 21.26 -27.75 1.56
C PRO A 8 20.96 -26.43 0.84
N CYS A 9 19.81 -25.80 1.14
CA CYS A 9 19.45 -24.47 0.66
C CYS A 9 20.15 -23.29 1.38
N GLY A 10 21.14 -23.56 2.24
CA GLY A 10 21.92 -22.54 2.96
C GLY A 10 21.27 -21.98 4.24
N HIS A 11 19.99 -22.24 4.49
CA HIS A 11 19.28 -21.74 5.67
C HIS A 11 19.53 -22.57 6.94
N ARG A 12 19.38 -21.97 8.12
CA ARG A 12 19.54 -22.67 9.42
C ARG A 12 18.21 -22.92 10.12
N GLY A 13 17.95 -24.14 10.56
CA GLY A 13 16.75 -24.48 11.32
C GLY A 13 16.86 -25.77 12.13
N LYS A 14 15.76 -26.12 12.80
CA LYS A 14 15.67 -27.30 13.68
C LYS A 14 14.69 -28.37 13.16
N GLY A 15 14.06 -28.12 12.00
CA GLY A 15 13.07 -29.01 11.39
C GLY A 15 13.68 -29.98 10.37
N ASN A 16 12.85 -30.84 9.81
CA ASN A 16 13.27 -31.76 8.75
C ASN A 16 13.29 -31.10 7.36
N SER A 17 12.47 -30.05 7.17
CA SER A 17 12.42 -29.22 5.97
C SER A 17 12.75 -27.76 6.30
N CYS A 18 13.19 -27.03 5.29
CA CYS A 18 13.46 -25.60 5.42
C CYS A 18 12.14 -24.81 5.39
N SER A 19 11.74 -24.24 6.54
CA SER A 19 10.53 -23.40 6.64
C SER A 19 10.55 -22.17 5.73
N ARG A 20 11.74 -21.70 5.35
CA ARG A 20 11.92 -20.55 4.46
C ARG A 20 11.66 -20.92 3.00
N CYS A 21 12.10 -22.10 2.56
CA CYS A 21 11.77 -22.62 1.22
C CYS A 21 10.29 -23.02 1.12
N ALA A 22 9.74 -23.65 2.16
CA ALA A 22 8.31 -24.02 2.20
C ALA A 22 7.38 -22.80 2.13
N ALA A 23 7.78 -21.66 2.72
CA ALA A 23 7.02 -20.42 2.61
C ALA A 23 7.10 -19.80 1.20
N THR A 24 8.23 -19.95 0.50
CA THR A 24 8.38 -19.48 -0.89
C THR A 24 7.50 -20.27 -1.85
N GLU A 25 7.38 -21.59 -1.66
CA GLU A 25 6.51 -22.44 -2.48
C GLU A 25 5.04 -22.04 -2.31
N GLN A 26 4.55 -21.87 -1.08
CA GLN A 26 3.18 -21.41 -0.83
C GLN A 26 2.91 -19.98 -1.35
N SER A 27 3.95 -19.16 -1.51
CA SER A 27 3.83 -17.80 -2.07
C SER A 27 3.81 -17.81 -3.61
N ALA A 28 4.38 -18.84 -4.26
CA ALA A 28 4.42 -18.99 -5.71
C ALA A 28 3.09 -19.51 -6.31
N GLU A 29 2.28 -20.20 -5.52
CA GLU A 29 0.96 -20.71 -5.97
C GLU A 29 -0.13 -19.63 -5.89
N ALA A 30 0.03 -18.63 -5.03
CA ALA A 30 -0.89 -17.50 -4.87
C ALA A 30 -0.58 -16.30 -5.78
N SER A 31 0.50 -16.36 -6.58
CA SER A 31 0.94 -15.26 -7.44
C SER A 31 0.91 -15.57 -8.95
N LYS A 32 0.21 -16.64 -9.35
CA LYS A 32 0.01 -16.98 -10.78
C LYS A 32 -1.08 -16.17 -11.50
N GLU A 33 -1.69 -15.18 -10.85
CA GLU A 33 -2.53 -14.13 -11.49
C GLU A 33 -1.91 -12.73 -11.30
N ALA A 34 -0.63 -12.58 -11.56
CA ALA A 34 -0.05 -11.34 -12.09
C ALA A 34 1.43 -11.58 -12.36
N THR A 35 1.90 -11.17 -13.53
CA THR A 35 3.32 -11.06 -13.93
C THR A 35 3.84 -12.21 -14.82
N SER A 36 3.33 -12.27 -16.04
CA SER A 36 4.17 -12.10 -17.24
C SER A 36 4.24 -10.58 -17.50
N THR A 37 5.36 -9.91 -17.75
CA THR A 37 6.51 -10.16 -18.63
C THR A 37 7.59 -9.15 -18.15
N GLY A 38 8.86 -9.50 -18.00
CA GLY A 38 9.83 -9.42 -19.10
C GLY A 38 10.71 -8.17 -18.93
N ASP A 39 12.01 -8.41 -18.72
CA ASP A 39 13.12 -7.44 -18.63
C ASP A 39 13.44 -6.82 -20.02
N ASP A 40 14.09 -5.66 -20.01
CA ASP A 40 14.88 -5.02 -21.10
C ASP A 40 14.17 -4.55 -22.38
N ASP A 41 13.92 -3.23 -22.52
CA ASP A 41 14.25 -2.41 -23.72
C ASP A 41 13.94 -0.90 -23.51
N ALA A 42 14.71 -0.03 -24.18
CA ALA A 42 14.46 1.40 -24.49
C ALA A 42 14.74 2.50 -23.44
N ALA A 43 16.00 2.94 -23.38
CA ALA A 43 16.48 4.13 -22.68
C ALA A 43 16.21 5.47 -23.43
N GLU A 44 15.18 5.56 -24.26
CA GLU A 44 14.83 6.78 -25.04
C GLU A 44 13.41 7.32 -24.79
N SER A 45 12.62 6.70 -23.89
CA SER A 45 11.24 7.12 -23.55
C SER A 45 11.07 7.65 -22.11
N ASP A 46 12.16 7.76 -21.34
CA ASP A 46 12.13 8.00 -19.89
C ASP A 46 11.64 9.41 -19.50
N GLU A 47 11.90 10.42 -20.35
CA GLU A 47 11.46 11.80 -20.10
C GLU A 47 9.94 11.96 -20.31
N ASP A 48 9.44 11.50 -21.46
CA ASP A 48 8.01 11.44 -21.76
C ASP A 48 7.22 10.65 -20.71
N ASP A 49 7.72 9.49 -20.27
CA ASP A 49 7.05 8.68 -19.26
C ASP A 49 7.09 9.33 -17.87
N LYS A 50 8.13 10.11 -17.56
CA LYS A 50 8.22 10.87 -16.32
C LYS A 50 7.34 12.11 -16.34
N GLU A 51 7.22 12.79 -17.47
CA GLU A 51 6.30 13.92 -17.66
C GLU A 51 4.85 13.45 -17.60
N LYS A 52 4.49 12.37 -18.32
CA LYS A 52 3.16 11.73 -18.23
C LYS A 52 2.86 11.28 -16.80
N TRP A 53 3.85 10.72 -16.11
CA TRP A 53 3.70 10.35 -14.70
C TRP A 53 3.41 11.57 -13.82
N ARG A 54 4.13 12.68 -14.00
CA ARG A 54 3.91 13.92 -13.23
C ARG A 54 2.56 14.58 -13.56
N ALA A 55 2.19 14.61 -14.84
CA ALA A 55 0.90 15.14 -15.29
C ALA A 55 -0.26 14.32 -14.70
N SER A 56 -0.11 13.00 -14.58
CA SER A 56 -1.17 12.14 -14.02
C SER A 56 -1.59 12.45 -12.58
N PHE A 57 -0.83 13.27 -11.85
CA PHE A 57 -1.21 13.71 -10.51
C PHE A 57 -2.24 14.85 -10.53
N GLU A 58 -2.36 15.60 -11.63
CA GLU A 58 -3.36 16.68 -11.73
C GLU A 58 -4.79 16.14 -11.87
N ASP A 59 -4.94 14.92 -12.39
CA ASP A 59 -6.21 14.21 -12.50
C ASP A 59 -6.65 13.54 -11.18
N ASP A 60 -5.76 13.45 -10.18
CA ASP A 60 -6.07 12.76 -8.92
C ASP A 60 -6.96 13.65 -8.02
N PRO A 61 -7.99 13.08 -7.37
CA PRO A 61 -8.92 13.86 -6.54
C PRO A 61 -8.29 14.40 -5.25
N ILE A 62 -7.10 13.92 -4.88
CA ILE A 62 -6.31 14.34 -3.73
C ILE A 62 -4.83 14.32 -4.07
N ASP A 63 -4.03 15.11 -3.35
CA ASP A 63 -2.58 15.11 -3.53
C ASP A 63 -1.95 13.75 -3.12
N LEU A 64 -1.34 13.08 -4.09
CA LEU A 64 -0.61 11.81 -3.93
C LEU A 64 0.91 11.99 -3.98
N HIS A 65 1.45 13.20 -4.16
CA HIS A 65 2.90 13.45 -4.24
C HIS A 65 3.65 13.07 -2.96
N LEU A 66 2.95 13.04 -1.82
CA LEU A 66 3.51 12.63 -0.53
C LEU A 66 3.91 11.14 -0.48
N LEU A 67 3.50 10.34 -1.47
CA LEU A 67 3.81 8.92 -1.54
C LEU A 67 5.18 8.69 -2.22
N PRO A 68 6.12 7.99 -1.57
CA PRO A 68 7.48 7.85 -2.08
C PRO A 68 7.61 6.87 -3.25
N ASN A 69 6.64 5.96 -3.42
CA ASN A 69 6.74 4.85 -4.36
C ASN A 69 5.56 4.85 -5.34
N LYS A 70 5.83 4.64 -6.63
CA LYS A 70 4.79 4.53 -7.69
C LYS A 70 3.73 3.47 -7.36
N ASN A 71 4.13 2.34 -6.75
CA ASN A 71 3.20 1.28 -6.34
C ASN A 71 2.21 1.74 -5.24
N LEU A 72 2.63 2.64 -4.35
CA LEU A 72 1.73 3.22 -3.35
C LEU A 72 0.73 4.16 -4.01
N VAL A 73 1.17 4.96 -4.99
CA VAL A 73 0.30 5.86 -5.78
C VAL A 73 -0.74 5.04 -6.55
N LYS A 74 -0.33 3.98 -7.26
CA LYS A 74 -1.25 3.06 -7.95
C LYS A 74 -2.29 2.45 -6.99
N ARG A 75 -1.85 1.99 -5.82
CA ARG A 75 -2.76 1.47 -4.78
C ARG A 75 -3.71 2.53 -4.25
N ALA A 76 -3.24 3.76 -4.09
CA ALA A 76 -4.07 4.88 -3.65
C ALA A 76 -5.16 5.18 -4.68
N ARG A 77 -4.80 5.31 -5.96
CA ARG A 77 -5.75 5.50 -7.07
C ARG A 77 -6.81 4.40 -7.12
N MET A 78 -6.39 3.14 -7.01
CA MET A 78 -7.32 2.00 -6.97
C MET A 78 -8.33 2.13 -5.82
N ILE A 79 -7.88 2.50 -4.62
CA ILE A 79 -8.80 2.67 -3.48
C ILE A 79 -9.73 3.86 -3.67
N LEU A 80 -9.23 4.97 -4.22
CA LEU A 80 -10.03 6.17 -4.50
C LEU A 80 -11.13 5.88 -5.50
N ASP A 81 -10.80 5.19 -6.58
CA ASP A 81 -11.74 4.79 -7.63
C ASP A 81 -12.81 3.82 -7.10
N GLU A 82 -12.39 2.75 -6.40
CA GLU A 82 -13.31 1.77 -5.84
C GLU A 82 -14.25 2.38 -4.79
N VAL A 83 -13.72 3.19 -3.86
CA VAL A 83 -14.55 3.88 -2.86
C VAL A 83 -15.47 4.89 -3.53
N GLY A 84 -15.00 5.59 -4.57
CA GLY A 84 -15.81 6.52 -5.37
C GLY A 84 -16.97 5.83 -6.09
N LYS A 85 -16.79 4.58 -6.54
CA LYS A 85 -17.84 3.71 -7.10
C LYS A 85 -18.84 3.18 -6.05
N GLY A 86 -18.63 3.50 -4.77
CA GLY A 86 -19.47 3.06 -3.67
C GLY A 86 -19.00 1.77 -2.99
N ALA A 87 -17.78 1.30 -3.29
CA ALA A 87 -17.25 0.13 -2.64
C ALA A 87 -16.99 0.40 -1.14
N PRO A 88 -17.27 -0.58 -0.28
CA PRO A 88 -17.16 -0.40 1.17
C PRO A 88 -15.71 -0.24 1.62
N TRP A 89 -15.37 0.87 2.28
CA TRP A 89 -14.01 1.17 2.77
C TRP A 89 -13.40 0.12 3.71
N HIS A 90 -14.22 -0.71 4.37
CA HIS A 90 -13.75 -1.78 5.26
C HIS A 90 -13.00 -2.89 4.51
N GLN A 91 -13.27 -3.09 3.21
CA GLN A 91 -12.52 -4.07 2.39
C GLN A 91 -11.05 -3.68 2.22
N PHE A 92 -10.74 -2.39 2.38
CA PHE A 92 -9.38 -1.85 2.33
C PHE A 92 -8.74 -1.71 3.72
N ASN A 93 -9.25 -2.42 4.73
CA ASN A 93 -8.86 -2.27 6.14
C ASN A 93 -9.06 -0.85 6.69
N GLY A 94 -9.99 -0.09 6.11
CA GLY A 94 -10.38 1.21 6.60
C GLY A 94 -10.94 1.14 8.02
N LYS A 95 -10.75 2.20 8.81
CA LYS A 95 -11.27 2.32 10.18
C LYS A 95 -11.72 3.75 10.45
N ARG A 96 -12.87 3.91 11.09
CA ARG A 96 -13.28 5.22 11.64
C ARG A 96 -12.34 5.64 12.76
N LEU A 97 -11.99 6.93 12.77
CA LEU A 97 -11.17 7.50 13.83
C LEU A 97 -12.01 7.59 15.12
N GLN A 98 -11.35 7.39 16.26
CA GLN A 98 -12.03 7.43 17.57
C GLN A 98 -12.37 8.86 18.00
N HIS A 99 -11.47 9.81 17.73
CA HIS A 99 -11.64 11.22 18.11
C HIS A 99 -12.53 11.99 17.12
N ASP A 100 -12.65 11.52 15.88
CA ASP A 100 -13.55 12.08 14.88
C ASP A 100 -14.18 10.94 14.08
N ARG A 101 -15.44 10.63 14.38
CA ARG A 101 -16.15 9.51 13.75
C ARG A 101 -16.62 9.80 12.32
N ASN A 102 -16.52 11.06 11.88
CA ASN A 102 -16.81 11.44 10.50
C ASN A 102 -15.59 11.21 9.59
N VAL A 103 -14.44 10.87 10.16
CA VAL A 103 -13.22 10.57 9.43
C VAL A 103 -12.98 9.06 9.41
N ILE A 104 -12.60 8.55 8.25
CA ILE A 104 -12.17 7.17 8.02
C ILE A 104 -10.71 7.19 7.58
N SER A 105 -9.87 6.39 8.23
CA SER A 105 -8.49 6.14 7.82
C SER A 105 -8.38 4.80 7.10
N VAL A 106 -7.91 4.82 5.86
CA VAL A 106 -7.61 3.62 5.07
C VAL A 106 -6.09 3.47 4.92
N PRO A 107 -5.49 2.35 5.35
CA PRO A 107 -4.06 2.14 5.23
C PRO A 107 -3.64 1.80 3.79
N LEU A 108 -2.63 2.51 3.27
CA LEU A 108 -1.95 2.16 2.01
C LEU A 108 -0.80 1.18 2.22
N GLY A 109 -0.35 1.05 3.46
CA GLY A 109 0.71 0.16 3.90
C GLY A 109 0.98 0.39 5.38
N ARG A 110 2.24 0.24 5.80
CA ARG A 110 2.62 0.45 7.21
C ARG A 110 2.71 1.94 7.59
N ARG A 111 3.12 2.79 6.65
CA ARG A 111 3.53 4.18 6.93
C ARG A 111 2.56 5.24 6.42
N TYR A 112 1.67 4.91 5.48
CA TYR A 112 0.81 5.91 4.83
C TYR A 112 -0.66 5.51 4.93
N ARG A 113 -1.52 6.52 5.03
CA ARG A 113 -2.98 6.38 5.19
C ARG A 113 -3.68 7.41 4.31
N ILE A 114 -4.76 7.01 3.66
CA ILE A 114 -5.74 7.93 3.06
C ILE A 114 -6.78 8.27 4.12
N LEU A 115 -7.17 9.53 4.20
CA LEU A 115 -8.31 9.98 4.98
C LEU A 115 -9.50 10.23 4.06
N PHE A 116 -10.66 9.69 4.47
CA PHE A 116 -11.95 9.99 3.89
C PHE A 116 -12.83 10.67 4.93
N ARG A 117 -13.67 11.61 4.50
CA ARG A 117 -14.70 12.24 5.33
C ARG A 117 -16.09 11.81 4.90
N THR A 118 -16.99 11.56 5.85
CA THR A 118 -18.35 11.07 5.59
C THR A 118 -19.44 12.05 6.03
N ASP A 119 -19.13 13.34 6.18
CA ASP A 119 -20.11 14.32 6.69
C ASP A 119 -21.35 14.43 5.78
N ASN A 120 -21.18 14.24 4.47
CA ASN A 120 -22.25 14.29 3.47
C ASN A 120 -22.77 12.89 3.06
N GLY A 121 -22.56 11.88 3.91
CA GLY A 121 -22.96 10.49 3.65
C GLY A 121 -21.89 9.68 2.93
N ALA A 122 -21.64 9.95 1.65
CA ALA A 122 -20.65 9.21 0.87
C ALA A 122 -19.20 9.56 1.31
N PRO A 123 -18.27 8.59 1.42
CA PRO A 123 -16.89 8.87 1.79
C PRO A 123 -16.18 9.71 0.73
N GLN A 124 -15.83 10.94 1.06
CA GLN A 124 -15.08 11.85 0.21
C GLN A 124 -13.59 11.79 0.57
N PRO A 125 -12.69 11.56 -0.39
CA PRO A 125 -11.26 11.57 -0.11
C PRO A 125 -10.82 12.98 0.27
N VAL A 126 -9.98 13.09 1.30
CA VAL A 126 -9.50 14.38 1.79
C VAL A 126 -8.01 14.55 1.55
N GLN A 127 -7.20 13.60 2.02
CA GLN A 127 -5.75 13.69 1.91
C GLN A 127 -5.06 12.37 2.20
N VAL A 128 -3.80 12.26 1.77
CA VAL A 128 -2.87 11.20 2.17
C VAL A 128 -1.92 11.74 3.23
N LEU A 129 -1.69 10.96 4.29
CA LEU A 129 -0.77 11.32 5.36
C LEU A 129 0.18 10.18 5.69
N SER A 130 1.40 10.54 6.10
CA SER A 130 2.28 9.62 6.79
C SER A 130 1.78 9.37 8.22
N HIS A 131 2.17 8.24 8.80
CA HIS A 131 1.84 7.87 10.17
C HIS A 131 2.40 8.89 11.18
N GLU A 132 3.52 9.53 10.86
CA GLU A 132 4.14 10.55 11.70
C GLU A 132 3.33 11.84 11.69
N ALA A 133 2.94 12.33 10.50
CA ALA A 133 2.07 13.49 10.36
C ALA A 133 0.70 13.27 11.02
N TYR A 134 0.13 12.08 10.87
CA TYR A 134 -1.13 11.68 11.50
C TYR A 134 -1.08 11.64 13.04
N ASN A 135 0.08 11.31 13.63
CA ASN A 135 0.22 11.27 15.09
C ASN A 135 0.67 12.61 15.70
N GLY A 136 1.13 13.55 14.88
CA GLY A 136 1.47 14.92 15.30
C GLY A 136 0.23 15.81 15.49
N THR A 137 -0.86 15.55 14.76
CA THR A 137 -2.11 16.32 14.83
C THR A 137 -3.07 15.89 15.94
N LYS A 138 -2.71 14.89 16.77
CA LYS A 138 -3.53 14.51 17.93
C LYS A 138 -3.45 15.60 19.01
N PRO A 139 -4.56 16.23 19.41
CA PRO A 139 -4.57 17.15 20.55
C PRO A 139 -4.19 16.37 21.81
N GLY A 140 -3.07 16.75 22.45
CA GLY A 140 -2.57 16.10 23.67
C GLY A 140 -1.06 15.85 23.73
N ARG A 141 -0.30 16.09 22.65
CA ARG A 141 1.17 16.24 22.77
C ARG A 141 1.48 17.68 23.20
N ARG A 142 1.64 17.89 24.50
CA ARG A 142 2.43 18.99 25.07
C ARG A 142 3.81 18.46 25.43
#